data_AF-W0RGB0-F1
#
_entry.id   AF-W0RGB0-F1
#
_cell.length_a   1.000
_cell.length_b   1.000
_cell.length_c   1.000
_cell.angle_alpha   90.00
_cell.angle_beta   90.00
_cell.angle_gamma   90.00
#
_symmetry.space_group_name_H-M   'P 1'
#
loop_
_entity.id
_entity.type
_entity.pdbx_description
1 polymer ?
#
loop_
_entity_poly.entity_id
_entity_poly.type
_entity_poly.pdbx_seq_one_letter_code
_entity_poly.pdbx_strand_id
1 'polypeptide(L)'
;MATRGATIRHCSQDVCPWNGRFARALPNDSPYAAREALGGKDARQLARELLGMWQPEFPAAFRGSPMKRAKLRGLKRNTAVVLGSDDAVTQPAHVADDRRGKQVGVQD
;
A
#
# COMPACT_ATOMS: atom_id res chain seq x y z
N MET A 1 -3.59 -13.73 16.38
CA MET A 1 -2.34 -13.13 15.88
C MET A 1 -2.52 -12.83 14.39
N ALA A 2 -3.18 -11.72 14.07
CA ALA A 2 -3.46 -11.33 12.69
C ALA A 2 -2.45 -10.25 12.30
N THR A 3 -1.43 -10.64 11.55
CA THR A 3 -0.56 -9.71 10.83
C THR A 3 -1.43 -8.89 9.88
N ARG A 4 -1.82 -7.70 10.31
CA ARG A 4 -2.56 -6.74 9.47
C ARG A 4 -1.60 -6.32 8.37
N GLY A 5 -1.76 -6.95 7.20
CA GLY A 5 -0.99 -6.64 6.00
C GLY A 5 -1.06 -5.14 5.72
N ALA A 6 0.09 -4.53 5.46
CA ALA A 6 0.21 -3.12 5.13
C ALA A 6 -0.79 -2.77 4.02
N THR A 7 -1.85 -2.03 4.36
CA THR A 7 -2.79 -1.52 3.38
C THR A 7 -2.07 -0.43 2.60
N ILE A 8 -1.63 -0.73 1.39
CA ILE A 8 -1.12 0.27 0.45
C ILE A 8 -2.32 1.07 -0.03
N ARG A 9 -2.73 2.05 0.76
CA ARG A 9 -3.79 2.99 0.43
C ARG A 9 -3.14 4.36 0.22
N HIS A 10 -3.71 5.14 -0.70
CA HIS A 10 -3.22 6.49 -0.96
C HIS A 10 -3.53 7.37 0.25
N CYS A 11 -2.66 8.30 0.64
CA CYS A 11 -2.82 9.09 1.87
C CYS A 11 -4.19 9.79 1.98
N SER A 12 -4.70 10.35 0.87
CA SER A 12 -6.02 10.99 0.81
C SER A 12 -7.17 10.00 0.99
N GLN A 13 -6.95 8.74 0.61
CA GLN A 13 -7.93 7.66 0.79
C GLN A 13 -7.91 7.15 2.24
N ASP A 14 -6.78 7.18 2.94
CA ASP A 14 -6.65 6.76 4.35
C ASP A 14 -7.51 7.63 5.27
N VAL A 15 -7.50 8.94 5.02
CA VAL A 15 -8.24 9.92 5.83
C VAL A 15 -9.71 10.05 5.45
N CYS A 16 -10.15 9.43 4.35
CA CYS A 16 -11.51 9.58 3.86
C CYS A 16 -12.49 8.69 4.66
N PRO A 17 -13.48 9.26 5.36
CA PRO A 17 -14.42 8.49 6.16
C PRO A 17 -15.29 7.53 5.33
N TRP A 18 -15.53 7.84 4.06
CA TRP A 18 -16.28 6.99 3.14
C TRP A 18 -15.53 5.69 2.81
N ASN A 19 -14.19 5.72 2.76
CA ASN A 19 -13.39 4.54 2.44
C ASN A 19 -13.28 3.54 3.60
N GLY A 20 -13.67 3.91 4.82
CA GLY A 20 -13.85 2.96 5.93
C GLY A 20 -15.23 2.29 5.90
N ARG A 21 -16.27 3.05 5.51
CA ARG A 21 -17.66 2.58 5.54
C ARG A 21 -18.06 1.72 4.34
N PHE A 22 -17.52 2.01 3.16
CA PHE A 22 -17.97 1.39 1.89
C PHE A 22 -16.93 0.49 1.23
N ALA A 23 -15.70 0.43 1.75
CA ALA A 23 -14.69 -0.49 1.22
C ALA A 23 -15.10 -1.95 1.52
N ARG A 24 -14.88 -2.82 0.54
CA ARG A 24 -15.11 -4.26 0.67
C ARG A 24 -13.77 -4.98 0.59
N ALA A 25 -13.63 -6.07 1.35
CA ALA A 25 -12.48 -6.95 1.23
C ALA A 25 -12.41 -7.51 -0.20
N LEU A 26 -11.19 -7.63 -0.72
CA LEU A 26 -10.98 -8.27 -2.00
C LEU A 26 -11.28 -9.78 -1.88
N PRO A 27 -12.01 -10.38 -2.84
CA PRO A 27 -12.05 -11.83 -2.97
C PRO A 27 -10.65 -12.41 -3.19
N ASN A 28 -10.40 -13.64 -2.72
CA ASN A 28 -9.08 -14.28 -2.80
C ASN A 28 -8.53 -14.35 -4.23
N ASP A 29 -9.40 -14.58 -5.22
CA ASP A 29 -9.02 -14.71 -6.65
C ASP A 29 -9.26 -13.41 -7.44
N SER A 30 -9.30 -12.26 -6.77
CA SER A 30 -9.52 -10.99 -7.44
C SER A 30 -8.37 -10.67 -8.40
N PRO A 31 -8.65 -10.21 -9.64
CA PRO A 31 -7.61 -9.71 -10.55
C PRO A 31 -6.90 -8.45 -10.01
N TYR A 32 -7.42 -7.86 -8.94
CA TYR A 32 -6.85 -6.71 -8.23
C TYR A 32 -5.97 -7.12 -7.03
N ALA A 33 -5.81 -8.42 -6.75
CA ALA A 33 -4.90 -8.88 -5.71
C ALA A 33 -3.47 -8.40 -5.99
N ALA A 34 -2.72 -8.13 -4.92
CA ALA A 34 -1.33 -7.72 -5.04
C ALA A 34 -0.53 -8.80 -5.79
N ARG A 35 0.22 -8.38 -6.79
CA ARG A 35 1.11 -9.26 -7.55
C ARG A 35 2.24 -9.73 -6.65
N GLU A 36 2.77 -10.93 -6.90
CA GLU A 36 3.93 -11.47 -6.19
C GLU A 36 5.14 -10.50 -6.17
N ALA A 37 5.37 -9.79 -7.28
CA ALA A 37 6.42 -8.78 -7.36
C ALA A 37 6.28 -7.65 -6.31
N LEU A 38 5.06 -7.37 -5.83
CA LEU A 38 4.73 -6.26 -4.93
C LEU A 38 4.29 -6.72 -3.53
N GLY A 39 3.67 -7.90 -3.41
CA GLY A 39 3.03 -8.37 -2.18
C GLY A 39 4.02 -8.84 -1.12
N GLY A 40 3.65 -8.69 0.16
CA GLY A 40 4.38 -9.27 1.30
C GLY A 40 5.72 -8.61 1.64
N LYS A 41 6.05 -7.48 1.01
CA LYS A 41 7.33 -6.77 1.18
C LYS A 41 7.10 -5.44 1.86
N ASP A 42 8.02 -5.06 2.74
CA ASP A 42 8.06 -3.68 3.22
C ASP A 42 8.57 -2.73 2.12
N ALA A 43 8.43 -1.41 2.36
CA ALA A 43 8.79 -0.39 1.37
C ALA A 43 10.28 -0.42 0.99
N ARG A 44 11.19 -0.68 1.93
CA ARG A 44 12.64 -0.70 1.67
C ARG A 44 13.07 -1.97 0.95
N GLN A 45 12.49 -3.12 1.32
CA GLN A 45 12.68 -4.38 0.62
C GLN A 45 12.24 -4.26 -0.84
N LEU A 46 11.00 -3.78 -1.07
CA LEU A 46 10.49 -3.57 -2.42
C LEU A 46 11.36 -2.59 -3.22
N ALA A 47 11.83 -1.52 -2.59
CA ALA A 47 12.71 -0.55 -3.24
C ALA A 47 14.06 -1.14 -3.66
N ARG A 48 14.69 -1.98 -2.82
CA ARG A 48 15.94 -2.68 -3.17
C ARG A 48 15.76 -3.62 -4.35
N GLU A 49 14.70 -4.41 -4.34
CA GLU A 49 14.41 -5.37 -5.43
C GLU A 49 14.13 -4.65 -6.76
N LEU A 50 13.32 -3.59 -6.75
CA LEU A 50 13.04 -2.80 -7.95
C LEU A 50 14.27 -2.05 -8.47
N LEU A 51 15.17 -1.60 -7.59
CA LEU A 51 16.41 -0.95 -7.99
C LEU A 51 17.36 -1.95 -8.70
N GLY A 52 17.41 -3.19 -8.20
CA GLY A 52 18.18 -4.30 -8.79
C GLY A 52 17.58 -4.88 -10.07
N MET A 53 16.26 -4.73 -10.29
CA MET A 53 15.53 -5.33 -11.41
C MET A 53 16.11 -4.96 -12.78
N TRP A 54 16.18 -5.96 -13.66
CA TRP A 54 16.66 -5.84 -15.04
C TRP A 54 15.53 -5.67 -16.06
N GLN A 55 15.85 -5.17 -17.24
CA GLN A 55 14.84 -4.80 -18.25
C GLN A 55 13.99 -5.98 -18.76
N PRO A 56 14.51 -7.22 -18.90
CA PRO A 56 13.69 -8.38 -19.27
C PRO A 56 12.72 -8.84 -18.18
N GLU A 57 13.08 -8.66 -16.91
CA GLU A 57 12.27 -9.06 -15.75
C GLU A 57 11.04 -8.16 -15.59
N PHE A 58 11.18 -6.88 -15.93
CA PHE A 58 10.12 -5.89 -15.75
C PHE A 58 8.83 -6.18 -16.55
N PRO A 59 8.87 -6.45 -17.87
CA PRO A 59 7.69 -6.85 -18.63
C PRO A 59 7.03 -8.13 -18.13
N ALA A 60 7.81 -9.09 -17.63
CA ALA A 60 7.30 -10.35 -17.08
C ALA A 60 6.52 -10.09 -15.78
N ALA A 61 7.12 -9.36 -14.82
CA ALA A 61 6.49 -9.04 -13.54
C ALA A 61 5.24 -8.13 -13.68
N PHE A 62 5.26 -7.17 -14.60
CA PHE A 62 4.21 -6.16 -14.75
C PHE A 62 3.33 -6.34 -16.00
N ARG A 63 3.28 -7.54 -16.58
CA ARG A 63 2.41 -7.83 -17.73
C ARG A 63 0.94 -7.53 -17.42
N GLY A 64 0.28 -6.80 -18.32
CA GLY A 64 -1.11 -6.37 -18.15
C GLY A 64 -1.34 -5.35 -17.02
N SER A 65 -0.28 -4.78 -16.44
CA SER A 65 -0.38 -3.77 -15.39
C SER A 65 -0.26 -2.34 -15.96
N PRO A 66 -1.07 -1.37 -15.46
CA PRO A 66 -0.85 0.05 -15.71
C PRO A 66 0.56 0.53 -15.30
N MET A 67 1.25 -0.19 -14.41
CA MET A 67 2.62 0.11 -13.97
C MET A 67 3.63 0.20 -15.13
N LYS A 68 3.37 -0.45 -16.26
CA LYS A 68 4.24 -0.36 -17.45
C LYS A 68 4.35 1.07 -17.99
N ARG A 69 3.37 1.95 -17.73
CA ARG A 69 3.41 3.37 -18.13
C ARG A 69 4.54 4.14 -17.44
N ALA A 70 4.88 3.78 -16.20
CA ALA A 70 5.97 4.42 -15.44
C ALA A 70 7.37 4.06 -15.97
N LYS A 71 7.49 2.89 -16.63
CA LYS A 71 8.75 2.28 -17.12
C LYS A 71 9.73 1.95 -15.99
N LEU A 72 10.64 1.00 -16.24
CA LEU A 72 11.64 0.56 -15.25
C LEU A 72 12.50 1.73 -14.75
N ARG A 73 12.95 2.61 -15.66
CA ARG A 73 13.73 3.81 -15.30
C ARG A 73 13.00 4.73 -14.32
N GLY A 74 11.71 4.96 -14.53
CA GLY A 74 10.90 5.82 -13.65
C GLY A 74 10.75 5.20 -12.26
N LEU A 75 10.51 3.89 -12.20
CA LEU A 75 10.45 3.14 -10.94
C LEU A 75 11.78 3.20 -10.18
N LYS A 76 12.91 2.94 -10.86
CA LYS A 76 14.24 3.00 -10.24
C LYS A 76 14.56 4.36 -9.63
N ARG A 77 14.18 5.45 -10.31
CA ARG A 77 14.33 6.81 -9.78
C ARG A 77 13.55 6.99 -8.48
N ASN A 78 12.30 6.53 -8.42
CA ASN A 78 11.48 6.66 -7.21
C ASN A 78 12.01 5.78 -6.07
N THR A 79 12.51 4.59 -6.37
CA THR A 79 13.05 3.68 -5.35
C THR A 79 14.35 4.19 -4.74
N ALA A 80 15.18 4.89 -5.52
CA ALA A 80 16.37 5.55 -5.00
C ALA A 80 16.00 6.62 -3.95
N VAL A 81 14.92 7.38 -4.19
CA VAL A 81 14.39 8.35 -3.20
C VAL A 81 13.96 7.64 -1.93
N VAL A 82 13.15 6.58 -2.05
CA VAL A 82 12.67 5.79 -0.89
C VAL A 82 13.83 5.23 -0.06
N LEU A 83 14.90 4.77 -0.71
CA LEU A 83 16.07 4.23 -0.01
C LEU A 83 16.91 5.30 0.68
N GLY A 84 16.96 6.51 0.12
CA GLY A 84 17.67 7.66 0.67
C GLY A 84 16.89 8.44 1.73
N SER A 85 15.61 8.13 1.96
CA SER A 85 14.83 8.72 3.05
C SER A 85 15.17 8.03 4.39
N ASP A 86 15.51 8.83 5.40
CA ASP A 86 15.79 8.35 6.78
C ASP A 86 14.51 7.91 7.52
N ASP A 87 13.35 8.27 6.98
CA ASP A 87 12.06 7.81 7.44
C ASP A 87 11.93 6.31 7.17
N ALA A 88 12.29 5.50 8.17
CA ALA A 88 11.68 4.19 8.32
C ALA A 88 10.18 4.46 8.34
N VAL A 89 9.47 4.12 7.25
CA VAL A 89 8.01 4.21 7.14
C VAL A 89 7.41 3.30 8.20
N THR A 90 7.41 3.78 9.44
CA THR A 90 6.62 3.30 10.55
C THR A 90 5.32 4.05 10.37
N GLN A 91 4.37 3.39 9.72
CA GLN A 91 3.00 3.89 9.69
C GLN A 91 2.57 4.08 11.15
N PRO A 92 2.12 5.29 11.56
CA PRO A 92 1.56 5.43 12.88
C PRO A 92 0.36 4.48 12.99
N ALA A 93 0.37 3.63 14.02
CA ALA A 93 -0.81 2.89 14.42
C ALA A 93 -1.94 3.92 14.58
N HIS A 94 -2.97 3.78 13.77
CA HIS A 94 -4.14 4.64 13.73
C HIS A 94 -4.73 4.78 15.14
N VAL A 95 -4.48 5.93 15.77
CA VAL A 95 -5.32 6.44 16.84
C VAL A 95 -6.63 6.82 16.16
N ALA A 96 -7.67 6.01 16.35
CA ALA A 96 -9.03 6.40 16.00
C ALA A 96 -9.42 7.55 16.93
N ASP A 97 -9.21 8.79 16.49
CA ASP A 97 -9.73 9.97 17.16
C ASP A 97 -11.25 10.03 16.88
N ASP A 98 -12.04 9.40 17.75
CA ASP A 98 -13.50 9.50 17.73
C ASP A 98 -13.93 10.89 18.21
N ARG A 99 -13.86 11.87 17.31
CA ARG A 99 -14.46 13.19 17.53
C ARG A 99 -15.96 13.24 17.27
N ARG A 100 -16.67 12.12 17.40
CA ARG A 100 -18.14 12.14 17.43
C ARG A 100 -18.62 11.84 18.83
N GLY A 101 -18.71 12.89 19.63
CA GLY A 101 -19.51 12.94 20.85
C GLY A 101 -20.98 12.62 20.55
N LYS A 102 -21.31 11.32 20.50
CA LYS A 102 -22.68 10.83 20.58
C LYS A 102 -22.81 10.09 21.90
N GLN A 103 -23.22 10.83 22.92
CA GLN A 103 -23.83 10.27 24.13
C GLN A 103 -24.94 9.33 23.67
N VAL A 104 -24.75 8.02 23.83
CA VAL A 104 -25.84 7.06 23.76
C VAL A 104 -26.28 6.90 25.20
N GLY A 105 -27.42 7.51 25.53
CA GLY A 105 -28.00 7.44 26.86
C GLY A 105 -28.18 5.99 27.29
N VAL A 106 -27.70 5.69 28.50
CA VAL A 106 -28.17 4.57 29.30
C VAL A 106 -29.65 4.83 29.56
N GLN A 107 -30.51 3.93 29.08
CA GLN A 107 -31.87 3.82 29.59
C GLN A 107 -31.83 2.84 30.77
N ASP A 108 -32.52 3.23 31.85
CA ASP A 108 -32.65 2.53 33.12
C ASP A 108 -33.15 1.08 32.99
#